data_AF-A0A9E4MGY4-F1
#
_entry.id   AF-A0A9E4MGY4-F1
#
_cell.length_a   1.000
_cell.length_b   1.000
_cell.length_c   1.000
_cell.angle_alpha   90.00
_cell.angle_beta   90.00
_cell.angle_gamma   90.00
#
_symmetry.space_group_name_H-M   'P 1'
#
loop_
_entity.id
_entity.type
_entity.pdbx_description
1 polymer ?
#
loop_
_entity_poly.entity_id
_entity_poly.type
_entity_poly.pdbx_seq_one_letter_code
_entity_poly.pdbx_strand_id
1 'polypeptide(L)' 'MPSLGFQELFVIFVILLVIFGGSKLPLLGRGMGEGIRNFKRGLRGDDSSELEEKKS' A
#
# COMPACT_ATOMS: atom_id res chain seq x y z
N MET A 1 10.11 -11.35 27.48
CA MET A 1 10.43 -11.47 26.04
C MET A 1 10.29 -10.07 25.46
N PRO A 2 11.28 -9.54 24.72
CA PRO A 2 11.13 -8.23 24.09
C PRO A 2 9.95 -8.30 23.12
N SER A 3 8.86 -7.62 23.48
CA SER A 3 7.72 -7.41 22.61
C SER A 3 8.09 -6.29 21.66
N LEU A 4 8.07 -6.55 20.36
CA LEU A 4 8.16 -5.49 19.36
C LEU A 4 6.94 -4.58 19.54
N GLY A 5 7.12 -3.52 20.32
CA GLY A 5 6.11 -2.53 20.56
C GLY A 5 5.98 -1.59 19.37
N PHE A 6 4.91 -0.80 19.40
CA PHE A 6 4.70 0.26 18.41
C PHE A 6 5.90 1.22 18.34
N GLN A 7 6.57 1.43 19.47
CA GLN A 7 7.72 2.32 19.58
C GLN A 7 8.97 1.76 18.87
N GLU A 8 9.32 0.48 19.04
CA GLU A 8 10.41 -0.14 18.29
C GLU A 8 10.12 -0.14 16.78
N LEU A 9 8.89 -0.48 16.37
CA LEU A 9 8.51 -0.48 14.96
C LEU A 9 8.63 0.92 14.35
N PHE A 10 8.24 1.97 15.09
CA PHE A 10 8.37 3.35 14.64
C PHE A 10 9.83 3.77 14.46
N VAL A 11 10.72 3.40 15.39
CA VAL A 11 12.16 3.68 15.27
C VAL A 11 12.76 3.00 14.04
N ILE A 12 12.42 1.73 13.80
CA ILE A 12 12.87 0.99 12.61
C ILE A 12 12.33 1.65 11.34
N PHE A 13 11.07 2.06 11.34
CA PHE A 13 10.45 2.73 10.21
C PHE A 13 11.13 4.07 9.88
N VAL A 14 11.48 4.86 10.90
CA VAL A 14 12.23 6.11 10.72
C VAL A 14 13.62 5.84 10.13
N ILE A 15 14.34 4.81 10.58
CA ILE A 15 15.64 4.44 10.01
C ILE A 15 15.50 4.06 8.53
N LEU A 16 14.49 3.25 8.19
CA LEU A 16 14.19 2.90 6.81
C LEU A 16 13.86 4.15 5.97
N LEU A 17 13.06 5.06 6.51
CA LEU A 17 12.73 6.33 5.85
C LEU A 17 13.97 7.19 5.58
N VAL A 18 14.98 7.19 6.45
CA VAL A 18 16.22 7.94 6.24
C VAL A 18 17.06 7.29 5.14
N ILE A 19 17.16 5.96 5.12
CA ILE A 19 17.96 5.22 4.12
C ILE A 19 17.30 5.27 2.73
N PHE A 20 16.00 5.00 2.67
CA PHE A 20 15.25 4.97 1.42
C PHE A 20 14.80 6.37 0.98
N GLY A 21 14.68 7.33 1.90
CA GLY A 21 14.07 8.64 1.67
C GLY A 21 12.54 8.59 1.72
N GLY A 22 11.92 9.61 2.30
CA GLY A 22 10.46 9.71 2.45
C GLY A 22 9.66 9.65 1.14
N SER A 23 10.31 9.91 0.00
CA SER A 23 9.69 9.87 -1.32
C SER A 23 9.63 8.48 -1.95
N LYS A 24 10.42 7.49 -1.48
CA LYS A 24 10.41 6.14 -2.07
C LYS A 24 9.25 5.28 -1.57
N LEU A 25 8.80 5.45 -0.33
CA LEU A 25 7.64 4.71 0.19
C LEU A 25 6.34 5.03 -0.59
N PRO A 26 5.98 6.30 -0.88
CA PRO A 26 4.83 6.61 -1.72
C PRO A 26 4.97 6.10 -3.15
N LEU A 27 6.18 6.11 -3.72
CA LEU A 27 6.45 5.61 -5.06
C LEU A 27 6.21 4.10 -5.16
N LEU A 28 6.73 3.34 -4.19
CA LEU A 28 6.50 1.90 -4.08
C LEU A 28 5.02 1.60 -3.80
N GLY A 29 4.37 2.38 -2.92
CA GLY A 29 2.96 2.22 -2.60
C GLY A 29 2.03 2.46 -3.79
N ARG A 30 2.32 3.46 -4.64
CA ARG A 30 1.55 3.71 -5.88
C ARG A 30 1.68 2.55 -6.85
N GLY A 31 2.90 2.09 -7.13
CA GLY A 31 3.13 0.96 -8.04
C GLY A 31 2.52 -0.36 -7.53
N MET A 32 2.67 -0.64 -6.23
CA MET A 32 2.08 -1.82 -5.61
C MET A 32 0.55 -1.75 -5.57
N GLY A 33 -0.02 -0.57 -5.29
CA GLY A 33 -1.46 -0.34 -5.27
C GLY A 33 -2.11 -0.50 -6.65
N GLU A 34 -1.49 0.02 -7.70
CA GLU A 34 -1.94 -0.19 -9.08
C GLU A 34 -1.84 -1.65 -9.48
N GLY A 35 -0.74 -2.33 -9.13
CA GLY A 35 -0.56 -3.77 -9.37
C GLY A 35 -1.64 -4.61 -8.68
N ILE A 36 -1.93 -4.35 -7.40
CA ILE A 36 -2.99 -5.03 -6.65
C ILE A 36 -4.36 -4.71 -7.24
N ARG A 37 -4.63 -3.46 -7.64
CA ARG A 37 -5.89 -3.06 -8.26
C ARG A 37 -6.12 -3.81 -9.56
N ASN A 38 -5.10 -3.87 -10.43
CA ASN A 38 -5.19 -4.56 -11.72
C ASN A 38 -5.28 -6.07 -11.54
N PHE A 39 -4.56 -6.63 -10.57
CA PHE A 39 -4.67 -8.05 -10.20
C PHE A 39 -6.08 -8.40 -9.70
N LYS A 40 -6.66 -7.57 -8.82
CA LYS A 40 -8.03 -7.75 -8.32
C LYS A 40 -9.08 -7.61 -9.43
N ARG A 41 -8.90 -6.69 -10.37
CA ARG A 41 -9.76 -6.54 -11.56
C ARG A 41 -9.70 -7.78 -12.46
N GLY A 42 -8.49 -8.30 -12.74
CA GLY A 42 -8.31 -9.51 -13.52
C GLY A 42 -8.90 -10.76 -12.87
N LEU A 43 -8.83 -10.87 -11.54
CA LEU A 43 -9.42 -11.99 -10.79
C LEU A 43 -10.95 -11.91 -10.67
N ARG A 44 -11.55 -10.71 -10.71
CA ARG A 44 -13.00 -10.53 -10.56
C ARG A 44 -13.78 -10.63 -11.86
N GLY A 45 -13.11 -10.68 -13.01
CA GLY A 45 -13.76 -10.49 -14.30
C GLY A 45 -14.26 -9.05 -14.46
N ASP A 46 -14.50 -8.65 -15.70
CA ASP A 46 -14.76 -7.26 -16.12
C ASP A 46 -16.03 -6.61 -15.50
N ASP A 47 -16.82 -7.36 -14.73
CA ASP A 47 -18.16 -6.96 -14.25
C ASP A 47 -18.17 -6.07 -12.99
N SER A 48 -17.01 -5.69 -12.43
CA SER A 48 -16.97 -4.89 -11.20
C SER A 48 -16.81 -3.38 -11.41
N SER A 49 -16.70 -2.90 -12.65
CA SER A 49 -16.64 -1.46 -12.95
C SER A 49 -17.99 -0.74 -13.03
N GLU A 50 -19.13 -1.43 -13.08
CA GLU A 50 -20.46 -0.76 -13.09
C GLU A 50 -20.95 -0.32 -11.70
N LEU A 51 -20.37 -0.83 -10.60
CA LEU A 51 -20.89 -0.59 -9.25
C LEU A 51 -20.39 0.70 -8.58
N GLU A 52 -19.40 1.40 -9.14
CA GLU A 52 -18.84 2.61 -8.53
C GLU A 52 -19.28 3.93 -9.20
N GLU A 53 -19.95 3.89 -10.36
CA GLU A 53 -20.45 5.09 -11.06
C GLU A 53 -21.88 5.50 -10.61
N LYS A 54 -22.59 4.62 -9.88
CA LYS A 54 -23.98 4.87 -9.45
C LYS A 54 -24.14 5.42 -8.02
N LYS A 55 -23.15 6.18 -7.55
CA LYS A 55 -23.23 6.96 -6.30
C LYS A 55 -22.87 8.44 -6.51
N SER A 56 -23.25 8.99 -7.66
CA SER A 56 -23.35 10.42 -7.93
C SER A 56 -24.74 10.77 -8.44
#